data_AF-B4CTM3-F1
#
_entry.id   AF-B4CTM3-F1
#
_cell.length_a   1.000
_cell.length_b   1.000
_cell.length_c   1.000
_cell.angle_alpha   90.00
_cell.angle_beta   90.00
_cell.angle_gamma   90.00
#
_symmetry.space_group_name_H-M   'P 1'
#
loop_
_entity.id
_entity.type
_entity.pdbx_description
1 polymer ?
#
loop_
_entity_poly.entity_id
_entity_poly.type
_entity_poly.pdbx_seq_one_letter_code
_entity_poly.pdbx_strand_id
1 'polypeptide(L)'
;MPPPPPERKLGRNRDWGHLFNADIISMPDKWEYPWYAAWDLAFHMIPMARIDPHFAKQQLLLFLREWYMHPSGALPAYEWNLRDVNPPVHAWACWRVYKISGAAGQRDTHFLERAFQKLLINFTWWVNRKDVQGKHIFAGGFLGLDNIGLFDRSKPLPSGQSLAQADGTAWMAFYCGTMLSIALELARTNPSYEDIASKFLEHMVEIIDAMNDVGDGGLWDETDGFYYDQLLIEGRHTVPLRVRSLVGLLPLLAVEILEQDVIDQLPGFSKRLKWFVKYRFDLAQNISYRKIHTQDGTTVRRLLAIPTRAQLERVLKYVLDENEFLSPHGIRSLSRAYYHKPYQLKFDDSEYCIDYEPAESRTGMFGGNSNWRGPIWMPMNYLLIEALERYHHYWGDDFQVEFPTGSGNLMNLNQIAHEIARRLTHLFLPDAHGGRPCNGGDPRYAGDPHWKDLVLFHEHFCGESGRGLGAPHQTGWTALITRCLNMVARDREEAPSQP
;
A
#
# COMPACT_ATOMS: atom_id res chain seq x y z
N MET A 1 -13.28 23.55 35.62
CA MET A 1 -11.88 23.06 35.51
C MET A 1 -10.95 24.27 35.45
N PRO A 2 -9.77 24.24 36.07
CA PRO A 2 -8.78 25.32 35.93
C PRO A 2 -8.40 25.52 34.46
N PRO A 3 -8.03 26.75 34.05
CA PRO A 3 -7.55 26.98 32.69
C PRO A 3 -6.31 26.13 32.41
N PRO A 4 -6.16 25.56 31.20
CA PRO A 4 -4.96 24.80 30.86
C PRO A 4 -3.68 25.66 30.95
N PRO A 5 -2.52 25.08 31.29
CA PRO A 5 -1.25 25.81 31.39
C PRO A 5 -0.85 26.47 30.04
N PRO A 6 -0.29 27.71 30.04
CA PRO A 6 0.09 28.42 28.82
C PRO A 6 1.05 27.65 27.89
N GLU A 7 1.90 26.80 28.46
CA GLU A 7 2.91 26.00 27.76
C GLU A 7 2.29 25.05 26.73
N ARG A 8 1.02 24.66 26.92
CA ARG A 8 0.29 23.81 25.95
C ARG A 8 0.18 24.44 24.56
N LYS A 9 0.26 25.77 24.45
CA LYS A 9 0.26 26.47 23.14
C LYS A 9 1.52 26.21 22.32
N LEU A 10 2.60 25.73 22.94
CA LEU A 10 3.90 25.52 22.30
C LEU A 10 4.27 24.03 22.14
N GLY A 11 3.45 23.12 22.67
CA GLY A 11 3.69 21.69 22.65
C GLY A 11 3.41 21.01 21.30
N ARG A 12 3.33 19.67 21.32
CA ARG A 12 2.95 18.85 20.16
C ARG A 12 1.65 19.37 19.53
N ASN A 13 1.52 19.23 18.22
CA ASN A 13 0.33 19.61 17.46
C ASN A 13 -0.05 21.11 17.54
N ARG A 14 0.84 22.02 17.97
CA ARG A 14 0.53 23.47 18.06
C ARG A 14 0.03 24.13 16.77
N ASP A 15 0.36 23.57 15.59
CA ASP A 15 -0.09 24.11 14.29
C ASP A 15 -1.49 23.58 13.89
N TRP A 16 -2.07 22.66 14.66
CA TRP A 16 -3.41 22.10 14.47
C TRP A 16 -4.46 22.80 15.36
N GLY A 17 -4.37 24.12 15.51
CA GLY A 17 -5.30 24.89 16.37
C GLY A 17 -6.78 24.89 15.90
N HIS A 18 -7.05 24.42 14.69
CA HIS A 18 -8.39 24.29 14.09
C HIS A 18 -9.05 22.92 14.35
N LEU A 19 -8.29 21.95 14.88
CA LEU A 19 -8.74 20.57 15.03
C LEU A 19 -9.93 20.48 16.00
N PHE A 20 -10.99 19.79 15.58
CA PHE A 20 -12.16 19.51 16.41
C PHE A 20 -12.49 18.01 16.40
N ASN A 21 -11.92 17.27 17.36
CA ASN A 21 -12.15 15.83 17.55
C ASN A 21 -13.35 15.59 18.50
N ALA A 22 -14.57 15.61 17.98
CA ALA A 22 -15.78 15.34 18.78
C ALA A 22 -16.71 14.28 18.15
N ASP A 23 -16.16 13.43 17.29
CA ASP A 23 -16.89 12.40 16.58
C ASP A 23 -16.60 11.00 17.14
N ILE A 24 -17.45 10.04 16.79
CA ILE A 24 -17.19 8.61 17.03
C ILE A 24 -16.30 8.11 15.89
N ILE A 25 -15.09 7.64 16.21
CA ILE A 25 -14.09 7.25 15.22
C ILE A 25 -13.69 5.79 15.42
N SER A 26 -13.52 5.05 14.33
CA SER A 26 -12.97 3.68 14.37
C SER A 26 -11.51 3.69 14.80
N MET A 27 -11.17 2.93 15.84
CA MET A 27 -9.80 2.81 16.37
C MET A 27 -9.09 1.56 15.83
N PRO A 28 -7.75 1.54 15.74
CA PRO A 28 -7.00 0.34 15.35
C PRO A 28 -7.19 -0.81 16.34
N ASP A 29 -7.11 -0.52 17.63
CA ASP A 29 -7.30 -1.45 18.75
C ASP A 29 -8.01 -0.73 19.91
N LYS A 30 -8.88 -1.42 20.64
CA LYS A 30 -9.69 -0.83 21.72
C LYS A 30 -8.93 -0.54 23.02
N TRP A 31 -7.77 -1.14 23.24
CA TRP A 31 -6.98 -1.05 24.47
C TRP A 31 -5.63 -0.37 24.26
N GLU A 32 -4.87 -0.83 23.27
CA GLU A 32 -3.48 -0.37 23.05
C GLU A 32 -3.44 0.92 22.22
N TYR A 33 -4.40 1.08 21.30
CA TYR A 33 -4.49 2.22 20.41
C TYR A 33 -5.82 2.98 20.58
N PRO A 34 -6.12 3.55 21.77
CA PRO A 34 -7.33 4.35 22.00
C PRO A 34 -7.21 5.76 21.38
N TRP A 35 -6.62 5.84 20.20
CA TRP A 35 -6.37 7.04 19.40
C TRP A 35 -6.45 6.65 17.92
N TYR A 36 -6.91 7.56 17.07
CA TYR A 36 -7.03 7.26 15.64
C TYR A 36 -5.70 7.41 14.91
N ALA A 37 -5.55 6.59 13.86
CA ALA A 37 -4.59 6.81 12.80
C ALA A 37 -5.32 6.88 11.45
N ALA A 38 -5.06 7.91 10.65
CA ALA A 38 -5.83 8.13 9.42
C ALA A 38 -5.62 7.02 8.38
N TRP A 39 -4.39 6.49 8.28
CA TRP A 39 -4.09 5.41 7.32
C TRP A 39 -4.66 4.07 7.77
N ASP A 40 -4.63 3.72 9.06
CA ASP A 40 -5.33 2.56 9.62
C ASP A 40 -6.83 2.61 9.28
N LEU A 41 -7.47 3.77 9.51
CA LEU A 41 -8.90 3.95 9.25
C LEU A 41 -9.27 3.65 7.80
N ALA A 42 -8.40 4.01 6.84
CA ALA A 42 -8.61 3.68 5.43
C ALA A 42 -8.79 2.17 5.21
N PHE A 43 -8.01 1.33 5.90
CA PHE A 43 -8.13 -0.13 5.85
C PHE A 43 -9.33 -0.66 6.64
N HIS A 44 -9.66 -0.06 7.79
CA HIS A 44 -10.82 -0.46 8.61
C HIS A 44 -12.12 -0.41 7.79
N MET A 45 -12.23 0.61 6.94
CA MET A 45 -13.46 0.90 6.22
C MET A 45 -13.74 -0.07 5.07
N ILE A 46 -12.75 -0.85 4.63
CA ILE A 46 -12.93 -1.85 3.56
C ILE A 46 -13.87 -2.99 4.00
N PRO A 47 -13.58 -3.76 5.08
CA PRO A 47 -14.53 -4.75 5.58
C PRO A 47 -15.82 -4.10 6.09
N MET A 48 -15.73 -2.93 6.73
CA MET A 48 -16.89 -2.23 7.27
C MET A 48 -17.90 -1.85 6.18
N ALA A 49 -17.45 -1.50 4.98
CA ALA A 49 -18.34 -1.15 3.87
C ALA A 49 -19.31 -2.27 3.45
N ARG A 50 -19.01 -3.54 3.79
CA ARG A 50 -19.93 -4.66 3.58
C ARG A 50 -21.00 -4.79 4.66
N ILE A 51 -20.77 -4.19 5.83
CA ILE A 51 -21.65 -4.24 7.00
C ILE A 51 -22.49 -2.96 7.04
N ASP A 52 -21.82 -1.82 7.05
CA ASP A 52 -22.43 -0.49 7.06
C ASP A 52 -21.67 0.44 6.10
N PRO A 53 -22.08 0.50 4.81
CA PRO A 53 -21.47 1.40 3.83
C PRO A 53 -21.71 2.88 4.15
N HIS A 54 -22.73 3.23 4.93
CA HIS A 54 -22.98 4.62 5.32
C HIS A 54 -21.95 5.07 6.35
N PHE A 55 -21.75 4.30 7.42
CA PHE A 55 -20.72 4.54 8.41
C PHE A 55 -19.32 4.58 7.76
N ALA A 56 -19.01 3.63 6.88
CA ALA A 56 -17.73 3.58 6.19
C ALA A 56 -17.42 4.86 5.40
N LYS A 57 -18.40 5.36 4.64
CA LYS A 57 -18.28 6.63 3.91
C LYS A 57 -18.13 7.82 4.84
N GLN A 58 -18.89 7.88 5.93
CA GLN A 58 -18.81 8.97 6.90
C GLN A 58 -17.44 9.03 7.58
N GLN A 59 -16.88 7.90 7.99
CA GLN A 59 -15.54 7.79 8.58
C GLN A 59 -14.45 8.27 7.61
N LEU A 60 -14.54 7.90 6.33
CA LEU A 60 -13.58 8.38 5.33
C LEU A 60 -13.70 9.90 5.07
N LEU A 61 -14.93 10.43 5.00
CA LEU A 61 -15.14 11.87 4.83
C LEU A 61 -14.72 12.67 6.07
N LEU A 62 -14.70 12.06 7.26
CA LEU A 62 -14.38 12.71 8.53
C LEU A 62 -13.02 13.43 8.46
N PHE A 63 -11.95 12.70 8.11
CA PHE A 63 -10.61 13.26 8.01
C PHE A 63 -10.41 14.22 6.85
N LEU A 64 -11.39 14.33 5.95
CA LEU A 64 -11.39 15.27 4.83
C LEU A 64 -12.11 16.60 5.18
N ARG A 65 -12.73 16.71 6.35
CA ARG A 65 -13.43 17.93 6.80
C ARG A 65 -12.47 19.02 7.21
N GLU A 66 -12.93 20.26 7.16
CA GLU A 66 -12.18 21.49 7.42
C GLU A 66 -11.64 21.58 8.86
N TRP A 67 -12.25 20.83 9.78
CA TRP A 67 -11.84 20.76 11.19
C TRP A 67 -11.05 19.50 11.55
N TYR A 68 -10.67 18.69 10.55
CA TYR A 68 -9.71 17.59 10.69
C TYR A 68 -8.50 17.77 9.77
N MET A 69 -8.74 18.02 8.49
CA MET A 69 -7.70 18.29 7.49
C MET A 69 -7.05 19.64 7.78
N HIS A 70 -5.72 19.66 7.85
CA HIS A 70 -4.98 20.91 7.97
C HIS A 70 -5.28 21.82 6.77
N PRO A 71 -5.41 23.15 6.92
CA PRO A 71 -5.71 24.08 5.82
C PRO A 71 -4.75 24.00 4.62
N SER A 72 -3.54 23.48 4.83
CA SER A 72 -2.58 23.21 3.74
C SER A 72 -2.90 21.99 2.89
N GLY A 73 -3.87 21.16 3.27
CA GLY A 73 -4.21 19.87 2.66
C GLY A 73 -3.67 18.62 3.38
N ALA A 74 -2.90 18.76 4.46
CA ALA A 74 -2.36 17.60 5.17
C ALA A 74 -3.48 16.86 5.93
N LEU A 75 -3.51 15.53 5.83
CA LEU A 75 -4.37 14.72 6.70
C LEU A 75 -3.72 14.58 8.07
N PRO A 76 -4.51 14.53 9.16
CA PRO A 76 -3.96 14.28 10.49
C PRO A 76 -3.45 12.85 10.57
N ALA A 77 -2.17 12.64 10.87
CA ALA A 77 -1.62 11.27 10.98
C ALA A 77 -2.24 10.52 12.17
N TYR A 78 -1.89 10.94 13.40
CA TYR A 78 -2.39 10.36 14.63
C TYR A 78 -2.26 11.34 15.80
N GLU A 79 -3.03 11.12 16.87
CA GLU A 79 -3.23 12.12 17.93
C GLU A 79 -1.94 12.56 18.66
N TRP A 80 -0.90 11.71 18.68
CA TRP A 80 0.37 12.06 19.31
C TRP A 80 1.30 12.88 18.42
N ASN A 81 1.12 12.88 17.10
CA ASN A 81 1.78 13.77 16.14
C ASN A 81 0.97 13.89 14.85
N LEU A 82 0.12 14.92 14.76
CA LEU A 82 -0.75 15.12 13.60
C LEU A 82 0.01 15.52 12.34
N ARG A 83 1.27 15.94 12.47
CA ARG A 83 2.10 16.41 11.35
C ARG A 83 2.78 15.29 10.58
N ASP A 84 2.84 14.10 11.17
CA ASP A 84 3.53 13.00 10.54
C ASP A 84 2.87 12.62 9.22
N VAL A 85 3.64 11.95 8.39
CA VAL A 85 3.21 11.56 7.06
C VAL A 85 2.89 10.09 7.10
N ASN A 86 1.65 9.75 6.76
CA ASN A 86 1.24 8.36 6.58
C ASN A 86 1.09 8.04 5.08
N PRO A 87 1.05 6.74 4.71
CA PRO A 87 0.71 6.34 3.35
C PRO A 87 -0.60 6.99 2.87
N PRO A 88 -0.65 7.57 1.66
CA PRO A 88 -1.84 8.24 1.12
C PRO A 88 -2.88 7.25 0.58
N VAL A 89 -3.19 6.21 1.35
CA VAL A 89 -4.16 5.15 0.98
C VAL A 89 -5.63 5.61 1.09
N HIS A 90 -5.88 6.83 1.56
CA HIS A 90 -7.23 7.34 1.79
C HIS A 90 -8.07 7.47 0.52
N ALA A 91 -7.44 7.85 -0.61
CA ALA A 91 -8.10 7.87 -1.91
C ALA A 91 -8.50 6.45 -2.36
N TRP A 92 -7.61 5.48 -2.15
CA TRP A 92 -7.88 4.08 -2.46
C TRP A 92 -9.03 3.55 -1.61
N ALA A 93 -9.08 3.87 -0.32
CA ALA A 93 -10.19 3.47 0.53
C ALA A 93 -11.51 4.08 0.07
N CYS A 94 -11.54 5.38 -0.26
CA CYS A 94 -12.73 6.01 -0.85
C CYS A 94 -13.19 5.28 -2.13
N TRP A 95 -12.26 4.98 -3.03
CA TRP A 95 -12.55 4.25 -4.26
C TRP A 95 -13.09 2.83 -4.00
N ARG A 96 -12.47 2.09 -3.08
CA ARG A 96 -12.91 0.74 -2.71
C ARG A 96 -14.28 0.74 -2.04
N VAL A 97 -14.52 1.63 -1.07
CA VAL A 97 -15.81 1.75 -0.39
C VAL A 97 -16.92 2.15 -1.37
N TYR A 98 -16.64 3.10 -2.29
CA TYR A 98 -17.56 3.43 -3.38
C TYR A 98 -17.94 2.18 -4.19
N LYS A 99 -16.95 1.38 -4.62
CA LYS A 99 -17.18 0.17 -5.40
C LYS A 99 -17.91 -0.94 -4.64
N ILE A 100 -17.62 -1.10 -3.34
CA ILE A 100 -18.25 -2.12 -2.48
C ILE A 100 -19.70 -1.73 -2.15
N SER A 101 -20.01 -0.43 -2.06
CA SER A 101 -21.32 0.05 -1.63
C SER A 101 -22.47 -0.15 -2.62
N GLY A 102 -22.22 -0.65 -3.83
CA GLY A 102 -23.27 -0.91 -4.81
C GLY A 102 -22.77 -1.44 -6.16
N ALA A 103 -23.72 -1.90 -6.99
CA ALA A 103 -23.46 -2.32 -8.36
C ALA A 103 -23.03 -1.14 -9.25
N ALA A 104 -22.29 -1.40 -10.33
CA ALA A 104 -21.89 -0.36 -11.27
C ALA A 104 -23.12 0.43 -11.79
N GLY A 105 -23.02 1.76 -11.83
CA GLY A 105 -24.13 2.65 -12.21
C GLY A 105 -25.12 2.98 -11.09
N GLN A 106 -25.08 2.29 -9.94
CA GLN A 106 -25.94 2.55 -8.78
C GLN A 106 -25.16 3.01 -7.54
N ARG A 107 -23.88 3.33 -7.71
CA ARG A 107 -23.00 3.75 -6.62
C ARG A 107 -23.16 5.24 -6.34
N ASP A 108 -22.78 5.62 -5.13
CA ASP A 108 -22.91 6.97 -4.58
C ASP A 108 -21.82 7.90 -5.13
N THR A 109 -22.07 8.48 -6.31
CA THR A 109 -21.15 9.42 -6.96
C THR A 109 -21.00 10.71 -6.17
N HIS A 110 -22.01 11.11 -5.39
CA HIS A 110 -21.94 12.30 -4.54
C HIS A 110 -20.91 12.15 -3.41
N PHE A 111 -20.87 11.00 -2.73
CA PHE A 111 -19.80 10.67 -1.78
C PHE A 111 -18.42 10.77 -2.45
N LEU A 112 -18.30 10.20 -3.64
CA LEU A 112 -17.02 10.13 -4.35
C LEU A 112 -16.54 11.52 -4.79
N GLU A 113 -17.44 12.36 -5.29
CA GLU A 113 -17.18 13.76 -5.64
C GLU A 113 -16.73 14.58 -4.42
N ARG A 114 -17.42 14.44 -3.27
CA ARG A 114 -17.03 15.10 -2.02
C ARG A 114 -15.63 14.71 -1.57
N ALA A 115 -15.29 13.43 -1.64
CA ALA A 115 -13.98 12.94 -1.30
C ALA A 115 -12.91 13.44 -2.28
N PHE A 116 -13.18 13.35 -3.59
CA PHE A 116 -12.27 13.73 -4.66
C PHE A 116 -11.78 15.18 -4.52
N GLN A 117 -12.69 16.13 -4.27
CA GLN A 117 -12.31 17.55 -4.14
C GLN A 117 -11.34 17.79 -2.97
N LYS A 118 -11.54 17.10 -1.84
CA LYS A 118 -10.66 17.21 -0.67
C LYS A 118 -9.34 16.48 -0.86
N LEU A 119 -9.39 15.32 -1.51
CA LEU A 119 -8.22 14.54 -1.87
C LEU A 119 -7.36 15.29 -2.90
N LEU A 120 -7.93 16.09 -3.79
CA LEU A 120 -7.17 16.95 -4.70
C LEU A 120 -6.31 17.97 -3.93
N ILE A 121 -6.85 18.57 -2.86
CA ILE A 121 -6.08 19.49 -1.99
C ILE A 121 -4.95 18.73 -1.29
N ASN A 122 -5.23 17.52 -0.78
CA ASN A 122 -4.22 16.67 -0.16
C ASN A 122 -3.13 16.23 -1.14
N PHE A 123 -3.51 15.87 -2.37
CA PHE A 123 -2.57 15.54 -3.43
C PHE A 123 -1.64 16.72 -3.75
N THR A 124 -2.19 17.93 -3.89
CA THR A 124 -1.38 19.14 -4.09
C THR A 124 -0.44 19.41 -2.92
N TRP A 125 -0.85 19.12 -1.68
CA TRP A 125 0.04 19.20 -0.52
C TRP A 125 1.23 18.24 -0.66
N TRP A 126 0.98 16.99 -1.05
CA TRP A 126 2.02 15.99 -1.28
C TRP A 126 3.04 16.45 -2.32
N VAL A 127 2.56 16.87 -3.50
CA VAL A 127 3.42 17.36 -4.58
C VAL A 127 4.29 18.53 -4.11
N ASN A 128 3.72 19.50 -3.42
CA ASN A 128 4.46 20.70 -3.01
C ASN A 128 5.38 20.51 -1.80
N ARG A 129 5.14 19.50 -0.96
CA ARG A 129 5.88 19.33 0.31
C ARG A 129 6.80 18.13 0.33
N LYS A 130 6.58 17.15 -0.55
CA LYS A 130 7.24 15.84 -0.50
C LYS A 130 8.02 15.52 -1.78
N ASP A 131 7.81 16.25 -2.87
CA ASP A 131 8.73 16.30 -4.01
C ASP A 131 9.60 17.56 -3.93
N VAL A 132 10.54 17.58 -3.00
CA VAL A 132 11.34 18.79 -2.68
C VAL A 132 12.19 19.25 -3.87
N GLN A 133 12.64 18.32 -4.72
CA GLN A 133 13.48 18.62 -5.88
C GLN A 133 12.67 18.89 -7.16
N GLY A 134 11.36 18.66 -7.15
CA GLY A 134 10.51 18.78 -8.35
C GLY A 134 10.88 17.75 -9.43
N LYS A 135 11.34 16.58 -9.02
CA LYS A 135 11.84 15.51 -9.90
C LYS A 135 10.90 14.30 -9.92
N HIS A 136 9.71 14.41 -9.34
CA HIS A 136 8.76 13.32 -9.19
C HIS A 136 9.30 12.13 -8.36
N ILE A 137 10.31 12.40 -7.52
CA ILE A 137 10.88 11.48 -6.55
C ILE A 137 10.55 12.02 -5.17
N PHE A 138 9.72 11.28 -4.44
CA PHE A 138 9.12 11.76 -3.21
C PHE A 138 9.88 11.27 -1.99
N ALA A 139 9.95 12.14 -0.97
CA ALA A 139 10.45 11.83 0.36
C ALA A 139 9.37 12.21 1.38
N GLY A 140 8.90 11.21 2.13
CA GLY A 140 7.83 11.29 3.11
C GLY A 140 8.27 11.20 4.57
N GLY A 141 9.48 10.69 4.85
CA GLY A 141 9.91 10.36 6.20
C GLY A 141 9.28 9.05 6.69
N PHE A 142 8.52 9.11 7.78
CA PHE A 142 7.92 7.97 8.52
C PHE A 142 7.12 6.97 7.65
N LEU A 143 6.17 7.46 6.84
CA LEU A 143 5.34 6.66 5.92
C LEU A 143 4.71 5.39 6.52
N GLY A 144 4.47 5.35 7.84
CA GLY A 144 3.79 4.24 8.52
C GLY A 144 4.59 2.94 8.65
N LEU A 145 5.88 2.95 8.28
CA LEU A 145 6.75 1.78 8.28
C LEU A 145 7.95 2.00 9.24
N ASP A 146 7.62 2.13 10.52
CA ASP A 146 8.46 2.62 11.63
C ASP A 146 9.96 2.29 11.51
N ASN A 147 10.31 1.01 11.63
CA ASN A 147 11.70 0.54 11.67
C ASN A 147 12.15 -0.14 10.37
N ILE A 148 11.39 -0.02 9.27
CA ILE A 148 11.69 -0.77 8.03
C ILE A 148 13.02 -0.37 7.37
N GLY A 149 13.42 0.88 7.59
CA GLY A 149 14.62 1.48 7.03
C GLY A 149 15.85 1.25 7.88
N LEU A 150 17.00 1.47 7.25
CA LEU A 150 18.30 1.50 7.92
C LEU A 150 18.45 2.73 8.83
N PHE A 151 17.81 3.84 8.46
CA PHE A 151 17.80 5.11 9.19
C PHE A 151 16.42 5.40 9.80
N ASP A 152 16.41 6.14 10.90
CA ASP A 152 15.19 6.82 11.36
C ASP A 152 14.85 7.94 10.36
N ARG A 153 13.94 7.63 9.44
CA ARG A 153 13.52 8.51 8.34
C ARG A 153 12.82 9.79 8.80
N SER A 154 12.47 9.90 10.08
CA SER A 154 11.88 11.10 10.68
C SER A 154 12.91 12.07 11.22
N LYS A 155 14.20 11.71 11.23
CA LYS A 155 15.30 12.55 11.68
C LYS A 155 16.18 12.99 10.52
N PRO A 156 16.83 14.17 10.61
CA PRO A 156 17.88 14.54 9.68
C PRO A 156 18.96 13.46 9.65
N LEU A 157 19.45 13.13 8.45
CA LEU A 157 20.62 12.28 8.31
C LEU A 157 21.86 13.00 8.87
N PRO A 158 22.83 12.29 9.47
CA PRO A 158 23.92 12.89 10.25
C PRO A 158 24.68 14.02 9.55
N SER A 159 24.84 13.93 8.23
CA SER A 159 25.65 14.86 7.44
C SER A 159 24.81 15.68 6.45
N GLY A 160 23.51 15.84 6.71
CA GLY A 160 22.61 16.72 5.95
C GLY A 160 22.18 16.18 4.58
N GLN A 161 22.46 14.90 4.28
CA GLN A 161 21.99 14.24 3.06
C GLN A 161 20.46 14.12 3.03
N SER A 162 19.93 13.91 1.84
CA SER A 162 18.51 13.60 1.63
C SER A 162 18.33 12.16 1.18
N LEU A 163 17.14 11.62 1.42
CA LEU A 163 16.77 10.27 1.03
C LEU A 163 15.71 10.37 -0.07
N ALA A 164 15.98 9.74 -1.22
CA ALA A 164 14.96 9.46 -2.21
C ALA A 164 14.32 8.10 -1.85
N GLN A 165 13.02 8.13 -1.59
CA GLN A 165 12.30 7.00 -1.00
C GLN A 165 11.47 6.27 -2.05
N ALA A 166 11.73 4.97 -2.24
CA ALA A 166 11.01 4.14 -3.22
C ALA A 166 9.54 3.96 -2.83
N ASP A 167 9.25 3.82 -1.54
CA ASP A 167 7.90 3.73 -1.02
C ASP A 167 7.12 5.04 -1.14
N GLY A 168 7.73 6.17 -0.74
CA GLY A 168 7.11 7.50 -0.87
C GLY A 168 6.73 7.82 -2.31
N THR A 169 7.60 7.47 -3.25
CA THR A 169 7.38 7.68 -4.68
C THR A 169 6.32 6.71 -5.23
N ALA A 170 6.38 5.43 -4.87
CA ALA A 170 5.39 4.44 -5.26
C ALA A 170 3.98 4.78 -4.75
N TRP A 171 3.87 5.28 -3.51
CA TRP A 171 2.61 5.73 -2.95
C TRP A 171 1.98 6.88 -3.74
N MET A 172 2.79 7.78 -4.27
CA MET A 172 2.29 8.88 -5.09
C MET A 172 1.85 8.40 -6.48
N ALA A 173 2.53 7.43 -7.09
CA ALA A 173 2.02 6.79 -8.30
C ALA A 173 0.69 6.06 -8.05
N PHE A 174 0.58 5.34 -6.93
CA PHE A 174 -0.65 4.68 -6.50
C PHE A 174 -1.80 5.67 -6.26
N TYR A 175 -1.50 6.83 -5.65
CA TYR A 175 -2.45 7.92 -5.44
C TYR A 175 -2.88 8.54 -6.79
N CYS A 176 -1.94 8.87 -7.68
CA CYS A 176 -2.24 9.37 -9.03
C CYS A 176 -3.18 8.39 -9.77
N GLY A 177 -2.83 7.12 -9.77
CA GLY A 177 -3.61 6.09 -10.44
C GLY A 177 -5.03 5.97 -9.89
N THR A 178 -5.16 5.99 -8.56
CA THR A 178 -6.47 5.97 -7.91
C THR A 178 -7.30 7.22 -8.25
N MET A 179 -6.71 8.40 -8.22
CA MET A 179 -7.40 9.65 -8.56
C MET A 179 -7.78 9.73 -10.03
N LEU A 180 -6.97 9.16 -10.93
CA LEU A 180 -7.30 8.97 -12.33
C LEU A 180 -8.56 8.09 -12.48
N SER A 181 -8.57 6.92 -11.82
CA SER A 181 -9.73 6.02 -11.79
C SER A 181 -11.00 6.72 -11.28
N ILE A 182 -10.90 7.50 -10.20
CA ILE A 182 -12.03 8.27 -9.66
C ILE A 182 -12.49 9.36 -10.66
N ALA A 183 -11.56 10.11 -11.24
CA ALA A 183 -11.89 11.18 -12.19
C ALA A 183 -12.60 10.63 -13.43
N LEU A 184 -12.15 9.50 -13.98
CA LEU A 184 -12.79 8.86 -15.12
C LEU A 184 -14.21 8.36 -14.79
N GLU A 185 -14.43 7.82 -13.59
CA GLU A 185 -15.77 7.41 -13.16
C GLU A 185 -16.72 8.62 -13.01
N LEU A 186 -16.26 9.71 -12.39
CA LEU A 186 -17.06 10.93 -12.25
C LEU A 186 -17.31 11.63 -13.60
N ALA A 187 -16.36 11.51 -14.54
CA ALA A 187 -16.47 12.08 -15.88
C ALA A 187 -17.63 11.50 -16.69
N ARG A 188 -18.08 10.28 -16.38
CA ARG A 188 -19.23 9.63 -17.05
C ARG A 188 -20.52 10.42 -16.93
N THR A 189 -20.67 11.19 -15.85
CA THR A 189 -21.86 12.03 -15.60
C THR A 189 -21.55 13.53 -15.58
N ASN A 190 -20.27 13.92 -15.43
CA ASN A 190 -19.84 15.30 -15.43
C ASN A 190 -18.52 15.48 -16.20
N PRO A 191 -18.58 15.96 -17.46
CA PRO A 191 -17.40 16.12 -18.32
C PRO A 191 -16.28 16.99 -17.76
N SER A 192 -16.53 17.84 -16.75
CA SER A 192 -15.48 18.64 -16.10
C SER A 192 -14.37 17.79 -15.47
N TYR A 193 -14.64 16.53 -15.12
CA TYR A 193 -13.62 15.63 -14.59
C TYR A 193 -12.68 15.05 -15.66
N GLU A 194 -13.01 15.16 -16.95
CA GLU A 194 -12.10 14.73 -18.03
C GLU A 194 -10.79 15.54 -18.02
N ASP A 195 -10.87 16.83 -17.68
CA ASP A 195 -9.73 17.74 -17.67
C ASP A 195 -8.72 17.38 -16.59
N ILE A 196 -9.21 17.06 -15.38
CA ILE A 196 -8.36 16.69 -14.25
C ILE A 196 -7.84 15.25 -14.36
N ALA A 197 -8.58 14.36 -15.04
CA ALA A 197 -8.10 12.99 -15.31
C ALA A 197 -6.76 13.02 -16.06
N SER A 198 -6.60 13.89 -17.07
CA SER A 198 -5.33 14.02 -17.79
C SER A 198 -4.16 14.44 -16.89
N LYS A 199 -4.39 15.30 -15.89
CA LYS A 199 -3.33 15.67 -14.93
C LYS A 199 -2.80 14.46 -14.15
N PHE A 200 -3.69 13.59 -13.69
CA PHE A 200 -3.29 12.39 -12.94
C PHE A 200 -2.60 11.35 -13.83
N LEU A 201 -3.05 11.21 -15.08
CA LEU A 201 -2.36 10.37 -16.06
C LEU A 201 -0.93 10.85 -16.32
N GLU A 202 -0.78 12.13 -16.66
CA GLU A 202 0.54 12.71 -16.95
C GLU A 202 1.48 12.59 -15.76
N HIS A 203 1.01 12.93 -14.55
CA HIS A 203 1.82 12.84 -13.34
C HIS A 203 2.19 11.38 -13.00
N MET A 204 1.28 10.43 -13.18
CA MET A 204 1.60 9.01 -12.96
C MET A 204 2.72 8.56 -13.89
N VAL A 205 2.66 8.93 -15.17
CA VAL A 205 3.70 8.58 -16.16
C VAL A 205 5.04 9.25 -15.84
N GLU A 206 5.03 10.51 -15.39
CA GLU A 206 6.24 11.21 -14.93
C GLU A 206 6.90 10.50 -13.73
N ILE A 207 6.10 9.99 -12.79
CA ILE A 207 6.62 9.21 -11.66
C ILE A 207 7.20 7.87 -12.13
N ILE A 208 6.50 7.16 -13.04
CA ILE A 208 6.98 5.89 -13.60
C ILE A 208 8.33 6.07 -14.29
N ASP A 209 8.46 7.14 -15.07
CA ASP A 209 9.70 7.50 -15.76
C ASP A 209 10.83 7.77 -14.76
N ALA A 210 10.59 8.65 -13.78
CA ALA A 210 11.58 9.01 -12.76
C ALA A 210 12.06 7.81 -11.93
N MET A 211 11.16 6.88 -11.58
CA MET A 211 11.54 5.68 -10.80
C MET A 211 12.37 4.68 -11.58
N ASN A 212 12.17 4.59 -12.90
CA ASN A 212 12.85 3.63 -13.78
C ASN A 212 14.04 4.23 -14.54
N ASP A 213 14.33 5.52 -14.37
CA ASP A 213 15.50 6.15 -14.96
C ASP A 213 16.78 5.39 -14.55
N VAL A 214 17.66 5.13 -15.52
CA VAL A 214 18.90 4.36 -15.35
C VAL A 214 20.07 5.30 -14.99
N GLY A 215 19.80 6.58 -14.73
CA GLY A 215 20.76 7.62 -14.36
C GLY A 215 20.82 7.98 -12.86
N ASP A 216 21.38 9.16 -12.56
CA ASP A 216 21.49 9.70 -11.19
C ASP A 216 20.10 10.15 -10.68
N GLY A 217 19.40 9.25 -9.98
CA GLY A 217 18.16 9.57 -9.26
C GLY A 217 17.05 8.53 -9.36
N GLY A 218 17.17 7.55 -10.27
CA GLY A 218 16.25 6.42 -10.36
C GLY A 218 16.34 5.48 -9.17
N LEU A 219 15.26 4.72 -8.94
CA LEU A 219 15.12 3.86 -7.77
C LEU A 219 15.23 2.37 -8.11
N TRP A 220 15.29 2.03 -9.40
CA TRP A 220 15.52 0.68 -9.90
C TRP A 220 17.02 0.36 -9.94
N ASP A 221 17.44 -0.73 -9.29
CA ASP A 221 18.80 -1.24 -9.39
C ASP A 221 18.85 -2.37 -10.44
N GLU A 222 19.52 -2.09 -11.56
CA GLU A 222 19.63 -3.06 -12.66
C GLU A 222 20.49 -4.28 -12.35
N THR A 223 21.37 -4.20 -11.35
CA THR A 223 22.22 -5.34 -10.98
C THR A 223 21.40 -6.36 -10.20
N ASP A 224 20.69 -5.89 -9.19
CA ASP A 224 19.93 -6.73 -8.28
C ASP A 224 18.54 -7.06 -8.83
N GLY A 225 17.99 -6.21 -9.71
CA GLY A 225 16.64 -6.35 -10.22
C GLY A 225 15.58 -6.05 -9.17
N PHE A 226 15.80 -4.98 -8.42
CA PHE A 226 14.97 -4.61 -7.28
C PHE A 226 14.94 -3.08 -7.10
N TYR A 227 13.88 -2.55 -6.47
CA TYR A 227 13.80 -1.13 -6.14
C TYR A 227 14.37 -0.84 -4.76
N TYR A 228 15.19 0.20 -4.64
CA TYR A 228 15.80 0.61 -3.37
C TYR A 228 15.63 2.10 -3.12
N ASP A 229 15.64 2.49 -1.84
CA ASP A 229 15.89 3.87 -1.48
C ASP A 229 17.30 4.29 -1.92
N GLN A 230 17.46 5.56 -2.27
CA GLN A 230 18.72 6.15 -2.67
C GLN A 230 19.14 7.23 -1.68
N LEU A 231 20.36 7.14 -1.17
CA LEU A 231 20.99 8.21 -0.42
C LEU A 231 21.55 9.26 -1.39
N LEU A 232 21.04 10.47 -1.30
CA LEU A 232 21.43 11.59 -2.15
C LEU A 232 22.55 12.39 -1.46
N ILE A 233 23.74 12.33 -2.04
CA ILE A 233 24.93 13.01 -1.52
C ILE A 233 25.29 14.15 -2.48
N GLU A 234 25.34 15.39 -1.99
CA GLU A 234 25.67 16.55 -2.83
C GLU A 234 27.02 16.38 -3.55
N GLY A 235 27.01 16.58 -4.86
CA GLY A 235 28.21 16.51 -5.71
C GLY A 235 28.80 15.10 -5.89
N ARG A 236 28.10 14.03 -5.47
CA ARG A 236 28.51 12.63 -5.67
C ARG A 236 27.38 11.81 -6.30
N HIS A 237 27.74 10.62 -6.77
CA HIS A 237 26.75 9.62 -7.18
C HIS A 237 25.86 9.21 -6.01
N THR A 238 24.62 8.86 -6.35
CA THR A 238 23.66 8.30 -5.40
C THR A 238 24.14 6.93 -4.88
N VAL A 239 23.78 6.61 -3.64
CA VAL A 239 24.13 5.33 -3.01
C VAL A 239 22.86 4.52 -2.75
N PRO A 240 22.66 3.38 -3.43
CA PRO A 240 21.48 2.54 -3.19
C PRO A 240 21.57 1.88 -1.82
N LEU A 241 20.50 1.99 -1.04
CA LEU A 241 20.34 1.28 0.22
C LEU A 241 19.81 -0.13 -0.09
N ARG A 242 20.71 -1.08 -0.33
CA ARG A 242 20.41 -2.44 -0.82
C ARG A 242 19.78 -3.36 0.23
N VAL A 243 18.64 -2.91 0.76
CA VAL A 243 17.80 -3.60 1.73
C VAL A 243 16.51 -4.03 1.02
N ARG A 244 16.38 -5.33 0.78
CA ARG A 244 15.17 -5.94 0.19
C ARG A 244 14.08 -6.01 1.25
N SER A 245 13.27 -4.95 1.32
CA SER A 245 12.08 -4.83 2.19
C SER A 245 10.83 -4.51 1.37
N LEU A 246 9.67 -4.39 2.04
CA LEU A 246 8.43 -3.92 1.40
C LEU A 246 8.57 -2.57 0.71
N VAL A 247 9.55 -1.75 1.09
CA VAL A 247 9.87 -0.48 0.42
C VAL A 247 10.10 -0.70 -1.07
N GLY A 248 10.85 -1.73 -1.45
CA GLY A 248 11.09 -2.08 -2.85
C GLY A 248 9.99 -2.92 -3.50
N LEU A 249 8.99 -3.36 -2.73
CA LEU A 249 7.80 -4.07 -3.23
C LEU A 249 6.61 -3.13 -3.46
N LEU A 250 6.56 -1.99 -2.78
CA LEU A 250 5.53 -0.97 -2.95
C LEU A 250 5.35 -0.45 -4.39
N PRO A 251 6.40 -0.34 -5.24
CA PRO A 251 6.23 0.00 -6.65
C PRO A 251 5.28 -0.93 -7.40
N LEU A 252 5.16 -2.21 -7.00
CA LEU A 252 4.26 -3.17 -7.64
C LEU A 252 2.80 -2.80 -7.43
N LEU A 253 2.46 -2.08 -6.36
CA LEU A 253 1.08 -1.72 -6.03
C LEU A 253 0.51 -0.64 -6.96
N ALA A 254 1.36 0.20 -7.54
CA ALA A 254 0.95 1.25 -8.46
C ALA A 254 0.69 0.66 -9.85
N VAL A 255 -0.53 0.13 -10.03
CA VAL A 255 -0.99 -0.46 -11.28
C VAL A 255 -2.41 -0.02 -11.60
N GLU A 256 -2.59 0.66 -12.73
CA GLU A 256 -3.89 1.08 -13.26
C GLU A 256 -4.05 0.64 -14.71
N ILE A 257 -5.30 0.34 -15.08
CA ILE A 257 -5.65 -0.14 -16.41
C ILE A 257 -6.69 0.80 -16.99
N LEU A 258 -6.39 1.34 -18.17
CA LEU A 258 -7.33 2.16 -18.93
C LEU A 258 -7.93 1.31 -20.04
N GLU A 259 -9.22 1.03 -19.90
CA GLU A 259 -10.02 0.30 -20.87
C GLU A 259 -10.44 1.21 -22.02
N GLN A 260 -10.39 0.71 -23.25
CA GLN A 260 -10.73 1.50 -24.43
C GLN A 260 -12.19 1.96 -24.42
N ASP A 261 -13.11 1.13 -23.93
CA ASP A 261 -14.55 1.43 -23.86
C ASP A 261 -14.86 2.62 -22.94
N VAL A 262 -14.12 2.76 -21.84
CA VAL A 262 -14.18 3.92 -20.94
C VAL A 262 -13.63 5.16 -21.64
N ILE A 263 -12.48 5.04 -22.33
CA ILE A 263 -11.86 6.17 -23.06
C ILE A 263 -12.78 6.66 -24.18
N ASP A 264 -13.43 5.76 -24.91
CA ASP A 264 -14.30 6.10 -26.04
C ASP A 264 -15.57 6.86 -25.60
N GLN A 265 -16.00 6.68 -24.36
CA GLN A 265 -17.10 7.43 -23.74
C GLN A 265 -16.69 8.85 -23.29
N LEU A 266 -15.39 9.17 -23.28
CA LEU A 266 -14.83 10.41 -22.72
C LEU A 266 -14.02 11.17 -23.80
N PRO A 267 -14.68 11.93 -24.69
CA PRO A 267 -14.04 12.51 -25.87
C PRO A 267 -12.98 13.56 -25.55
N GLY A 268 -13.15 14.34 -24.48
CA GLY A 268 -12.17 15.33 -24.01
C GLY A 268 -10.90 14.65 -23.50
N PHE A 269 -11.05 13.62 -22.66
CA PHE A 269 -9.93 12.81 -22.18
C PHE A 269 -9.24 12.07 -23.33
N SER A 270 -10.00 11.45 -24.23
CA SER A 270 -9.48 10.76 -25.41
C SER A 270 -8.62 11.69 -26.29
N LYS A 271 -9.06 12.93 -26.51
CA LYS A 271 -8.29 13.94 -27.24
C LYS A 271 -6.98 14.28 -26.54
N ARG A 272 -7.01 14.50 -25.22
CA ARG A 272 -5.80 14.81 -24.41
C ARG A 272 -4.83 13.64 -24.36
N LEU A 273 -5.32 12.41 -24.20
CA LEU A 273 -4.49 11.20 -24.24
C LEU A 273 -3.79 11.05 -25.61
N LYS A 274 -4.52 11.24 -26.72
CA LYS A 274 -3.92 11.22 -28.07
C LYS A 274 -2.88 12.32 -28.25
N TRP A 275 -3.13 13.51 -27.69
CA TRP A 275 -2.16 14.60 -27.70
C TRP A 275 -0.89 14.21 -26.89
N PHE A 276 -1.05 13.69 -25.68
CA PHE A 276 0.06 13.26 -24.83
C PHE A 276 0.92 12.21 -25.52
N VAL A 277 0.32 11.15 -26.06
CA VAL A 277 1.06 10.09 -26.77
C VAL A 277 1.81 10.63 -27.99
N LYS A 278 1.25 11.63 -28.69
CA LYS A 278 1.87 12.22 -29.87
C LYS A 278 3.03 13.17 -29.55
N TYR A 279 2.89 13.99 -28.50
CA TYR A 279 3.81 15.10 -28.22
C TYR A 279 4.73 14.87 -27.03
N ARG A 280 4.47 13.87 -26.19
CA ARG A 280 5.31 13.42 -25.06
C ARG A 280 5.72 11.97 -25.25
N PHE A 281 6.25 11.64 -26.43
CA PHE A 281 6.64 10.28 -26.79
C PHE A 281 7.71 9.70 -25.84
N ASP A 282 8.61 10.56 -25.35
CA ASP A 282 9.60 10.30 -24.30
C ASP A 282 8.99 9.67 -23.04
N LEU A 283 7.79 10.11 -22.67
CA LEU A 283 7.06 9.58 -21.52
C LEU A 283 6.07 8.47 -21.92
N ALA A 284 5.47 8.57 -23.10
CA ALA A 284 4.44 7.65 -23.55
C ALA A 284 4.94 6.21 -23.73
N GLN A 285 6.25 6.01 -23.89
CA GLN A 285 6.88 4.68 -23.92
C GLN A 285 6.69 3.89 -22.61
N ASN A 286 6.42 4.57 -21.49
CA ASN A 286 6.13 3.94 -20.20
C ASN A 286 4.69 3.40 -20.11
N ILE A 287 3.85 3.64 -21.11
CA ILE A 287 2.49 3.07 -21.20
C ILE A 287 2.56 1.77 -21.99
N SER A 288 2.18 0.65 -21.38
CA SER A 288 2.10 -0.63 -22.11
C SER A 288 0.75 -0.79 -22.79
N TYR A 289 0.75 -1.25 -24.05
CA TYR A 289 -0.46 -1.44 -24.86
C TYR A 289 -0.67 -2.91 -25.20
N ARG A 290 -1.87 -3.43 -24.96
CA ARG A 290 -2.26 -4.80 -25.31
C ARG A 290 -3.53 -4.79 -26.16
N LYS A 291 -3.49 -5.44 -27.31
CA LYS A 291 -4.69 -5.75 -28.12
C LYS A 291 -5.37 -6.99 -27.55
N ILE A 292 -6.69 -6.93 -27.42
CA ILE A 292 -7.52 -8.03 -26.93
C ILE A 292 -8.58 -8.32 -27.98
N HIS A 293 -8.66 -9.58 -28.38
CA HIS A 293 -9.68 -10.05 -29.30
C HIS A 293 -10.90 -10.51 -28.49
N THR A 294 -12.02 -9.81 -28.66
CA THR A 294 -13.32 -10.10 -28.04
C THR A 294 -14.31 -10.56 -29.12
N GLN A 295 -15.48 -11.06 -28.71
CA GLN A 295 -16.54 -11.42 -29.64
C GLN A 295 -17.02 -10.23 -30.48
N ASP A 296 -16.94 -9.01 -29.93
CA ASP A 296 -17.37 -7.76 -30.56
C ASP A 296 -16.26 -7.04 -31.36
N GLY A 297 -15.10 -7.68 -31.51
CA GLY A 297 -13.95 -7.14 -32.25
C GLY A 297 -12.69 -7.01 -31.40
N THR A 298 -11.74 -6.19 -31.87
CA THR A 298 -10.46 -5.98 -31.18
C THR A 298 -10.49 -4.71 -30.35
N THR A 299 -10.29 -4.82 -29.05
CA THR A 299 -10.15 -3.70 -28.11
C THR A 299 -8.70 -3.53 -27.64
N VAL A 300 -8.37 -2.41 -27.00
CA VAL A 300 -7.02 -2.09 -26.51
C VAL A 300 -7.05 -1.80 -25.02
N ARG A 301 -6.23 -2.49 -24.23
CA ARG A 301 -5.94 -2.12 -22.84
C ARG A 301 -4.63 -1.36 -22.75
N ARG A 302 -4.61 -0.32 -21.94
CA ARG A 302 -3.39 0.40 -21.56
C ARG A 302 -3.07 0.10 -20.09
N LEU A 303 -1.83 -0.23 -19.80
CA LEU A 303 -1.32 -0.43 -18.45
C LEU A 303 -0.45 0.77 -18.08
N LEU A 304 -0.76 1.38 -16.95
CA LEU A 304 0.09 2.31 -16.24
C LEU A 304 0.60 1.60 -14.99
N ALA A 305 1.86 1.19 -15.00
CA ALA A 305 2.48 0.52 -13.87
C ALA A 305 3.92 0.99 -13.71
N ILE A 306 4.42 1.06 -12.47
CA ILE A 306 5.84 1.37 -12.25
C ILE A 306 6.72 0.29 -12.87
N PRO A 307 6.63 -0.99 -12.47
CA PRO A 307 7.48 -2.00 -13.09
C PRO A 307 7.01 -2.32 -14.51
N THR A 308 7.98 -2.35 -15.43
CA THR A 308 7.81 -3.06 -16.71
C THR A 308 7.59 -4.55 -16.46
N ARG A 309 7.11 -5.29 -17.46
CA ARG A 309 6.94 -6.76 -17.35
C ARG A 309 8.22 -7.48 -16.89
N ALA A 310 9.38 -7.09 -17.44
CA ALA A 310 10.66 -7.70 -17.09
C ALA A 310 11.09 -7.36 -15.65
N GLN A 311 10.88 -6.12 -15.21
CA GLN A 311 11.16 -5.72 -13.83
C GLN A 311 10.22 -6.44 -12.85
N LEU A 312 8.93 -6.53 -13.17
CA LEU A 312 7.94 -7.27 -12.39
C LEU A 312 8.34 -8.73 -12.21
N GLU A 313 8.74 -9.42 -13.30
CA GLU A 313 9.23 -10.79 -13.22
C GLU A 313 10.45 -10.92 -12.30
N ARG A 314 11.42 -10.00 -12.38
CA ARG A 314 12.62 -10.00 -11.51
C ARG A 314 12.28 -9.79 -10.05
N VAL A 315 11.39 -8.85 -9.74
CA VAL A 315 10.96 -8.62 -8.35
C VAL A 315 10.19 -9.83 -7.82
N LEU A 316 9.30 -10.44 -8.63
CA LEU A 316 8.53 -11.61 -8.23
C LEU A 316 9.42 -12.81 -7.89
N LYS A 317 10.60 -12.96 -8.51
CA LYS A 317 11.57 -14.00 -8.11
C LYS A 317 11.95 -13.88 -6.63
N TYR A 318 12.08 -12.67 -6.08
CA TYR A 318 12.32 -12.48 -4.65
C TYR A 318 11.04 -12.61 -3.82
N VAL A 319 9.93 -12.03 -4.27
CA VAL A 319 8.65 -12.04 -3.53
C VAL A 319 8.18 -13.48 -3.27
N LEU A 320 8.39 -14.37 -4.25
CA LEU A 320 7.89 -15.74 -4.25
C LEU A 320 8.94 -16.78 -3.83
N ASP A 321 10.13 -16.35 -3.38
CA ASP A 321 11.17 -17.23 -2.85
C ASP A 321 11.01 -17.40 -1.33
N GLU A 322 10.98 -18.66 -0.87
CA GLU A 322 10.81 -19.01 0.54
C GLU A 322 12.00 -18.62 1.43
N ASN A 323 13.19 -18.47 0.83
CA ASN A 323 14.39 -17.96 1.50
C ASN A 323 14.44 -16.43 1.55
N GLU A 324 13.50 -15.75 0.91
CA GLU A 324 13.39 -14.31 0.83
C GLU A 324 12.09 -13.86 1.49
N PHE A 325 11.05 -13.51 0.71
CA PHE A 325 9.83 -12.91 1.23
C PHE A 325 8.69 -13.91 1.46
N LEU A 326 8.64 -15.05 0.76
CA LEU A 326 7.51 -15.97 0.82
C LEU A 326 7.55 -16.80 2.11
N SER A 327 6.64 -16.51 3.02
CA SER A 327 6.42 -17.28 4.25
C SER A 327 5.30 -18.30 4.06
N PRO A 328 5.24 -19.39 4.83
CA PRO A 328 4.04 -20.21 5.00
C PRO A 328 2.79 -19.41 5.43
N HIS A 329 2.97 -18.17 5.89
CA HIS A 329 1.93 -17.33 6.47
C HIS A 329 1.65 -16.04 5.69
N GLY A 330 2.28 -15.83 4.53
CA GLY A 330 2.11 -14.63 3.69
C GLY A 330 3.44 -14.08 3.17
N ILE A 331 3.49 -12.79 2.87
CA ILE A 331 4.69 -12.09 2.41
C ILE A 331 5.31 -11.29 3.57
N ARG A 332 6.59 -11.55 3.86
CA ARG A 332 7.39 -10.90 4.91
C ARG A 332 7.61 -9.42 4.63
N SER A 333 7.78 -8.63 5.69
CA SER A 333 8.08 -7.20 5.57
C SER A 333 9.53 -6.90 5.16
N LEU A 334 10.45 -7.81 5.47
CA LEU A 334 11.86 -7.79 5.09
C LEU A 334 12.27 -9.19 4.63
N SER A 335 13.16 -9.27 3.66
CA SER A 335 13.71 -10.53 3.19
C SER A 335 14.38 -11.34 4.31
N ARG A 336 14.08 -12.64 4.34
CA ARG A 336 14.71 -13.63 5.24
C ARG A 336 16.20 -13.85 4.93
N ALA A 337 16.71 -13.44 3.78
CA ALA A 337 18.13 -13.54 3.45
C ALA A 337 19.03 -12.78 4.43
N TYR A 338 18.49 -11.74 5.08
CA TYR A 338 19.20 -10.95 6.10
C TYR A 338 19.25 -11.61 7.48
N TYR A 339 18.73 -12.83 7.64
CA TYR A 339 18.74 -13.54 8.93
C TYR A 339 20.15 -13.97 9.35
N HIS A 340 20.92 -14.53 8.41
CA HIS A 340 22.30 -14.96 8.67
C HIS A 340 23.34 -13.94 8.19
N LYS A 341 22.97 -13.08 7.24
CA LYS A 341 23.86 -12.06 6.68
C LYS A 341 23.15 -10.70 6.70
N PRO A 342 23.16 -10.00 7.85
CA PRO A 342 22.61 -8.65 7.94
C PRO A 342 23.21 -7.71 6.91
N TYR A 343 22.42 -6.75 6.44
CA TYR A 343 22.95 -5.68 5.59
C TYR A 343 23.68 -4.66 6.45
N GLN A 344 24.90 -4.30 6.05
CA GLN A 344 25.73 -3.33 6.73
C GLN A 344 26.12 -2.20 5.77
N LEU A 345 25.99 -0.95 6.24
CA LEU A 345 26.45 0.23 5.52
C LEU A 345 27.38 1.01 6.43
N LYS A 346 28.59 1.27 5.94
CA LYS A 346 29.49 2.25 6.53
C LYS A 346 29.26 3.59 5.85
N PHE A 347 28.78 4.56 6.61
CA PHE A 347 28.48 5.89 6.11
C PHE A 347 28.96 6.91 7.14
N ASP A 348 29.81 7.83 6.68
CA ASP A 348 30.65 8.68 7.54
C ASP A 348 31.45 7.84 8.56
N ASP A 349 31.50 8.26 9.83
CA ASP A 349 32.17 7.55 10.93
C ASP A 349 31.24 6.56 11.66
N SER A 350 30.08 6.22 11.07
CA SER A 350 29.07 5.35 11.67
C SER A 350 28.84 4.08 10.84
N GLU A 351 28.55 3.00 11.54
CA GLU A 351 28.14 1.73 10.94
C GLU A 351 26.66 1.49 11.24
N TYR A 352 25.89 1.26 10.18
CA TYR A 352 24.46 0.97 10.25
C TYR A 352 24.21 -0.47 9.85
N CYS A 353 23.32 -1.15 10.57
CA CYS A 353 23.01 -2.55 10.36
C CYS A 353 21.50 -2.80 10.38
N ILE A 354 21.03 -3.70 9.53
CA ILE A 354 19.66 -4.21 9.52
C ILE A 354 19.64 -5.72 9.28
N ASP A 355 18.97 -6.43 10.17
CA ASP A 355 18.78 -7.88 10.17
C ASP A 355 17.30 -8.27 10.03
N TYR A 356 17.06 -9.54 9.68
CA TYR A 356 15.72 -10.12 9.66
C TYR A 356 15.26 -10.49 11.07
N GLU A 357 14.18 -9.85 11.53
CA GLU A 357 13.53 -10.06 12.81
C GLU A 357 12.11 -10.61 12.56
N PRO A 358 11.87 -11.93 12.63
CA PRO A 358 10.57 -12.48 12.24
C PRO A 358 9.43 -12.12 13.18
N ALA A 359 9.71 -11.69 14.41
CA ALA A 359 8.74 -11.49 15.48
C ALA A 359 8.80 -10.07 16.08
N GLU A 360 8.96 -9.91 17.39
CA GLU A 360 9.11 -8.61 18.06
C GLU A 360 10.41 -7.92 17.64
N SER A 361 10.44 -6.58 17.61
CA SER A 361 11.68 -5.87 17.27
C SER A 361 12.71 -5.99 18.38
N ARG A 362 14.00 -6.09 18.03
CA ARG A 362 15.10 -6.02 19.01
C ARG A 362 15.62 -4.61 19.20
N THR A 363 15.07 -3.63 18.47
CA THR A 363 15.46 -2.23 18.54
C THR A 363 14.39 -1.39 19.23
N GLY A 364 14.81 -0.35 19.95
CA GLY A 364 13.87 0.62 20.56
C GLY A 364 13.38 1.71 19.59
N MET A 365 13.61 1.56 18.28
CA MET A 365 13.18 2.56 17.29
C MET A 365 11.65 2.66 17.32
N PHE A 366 11.11 3.88 17.41
CA PHE A 366 9.67 4.14 17.59
C PHE A 366 9.02 3.40 18.79
N GLY A 367 9.79 3.13 19.85
CA GLY A 367 9.26 2.51 21.07
C GLY A 367 9.30 0.97 21.08
N GLY A 368 9.71 0.33 19.99
CA GLY A 368 10.00 -1.12 19.93
C GLY A 368 8.79 -2.07 19.91
N ASN A 369 7.56 -1.54 19.98
CA ASN A 369 6.33 -2.34 19.98
C ASN A 369 5.95 -2.86 18.59
N SER A 370 6.29 -2.11 17.53
CA SER A 370 6.02 -2.45 16.13
C SER A 370 7.28 -2.96 15.43
N ASN A 371 7.12 -3.92 14.51
CA ASN A 371 8.24 -4.45 13.74
C ASN A 371 7.94 -4.71 12.26
N TRP A 372 8.61 -3.97 11.39
CA TRP A 372 8.58 -4.08 9.92
C TRP A 372 9.82 -4.77 9.34
N ARG A 373 10.66 -5.40 10.18
CA ARG A 373 11.90 -6.09 9.76
C ARG A 373 11.73 -7.60 9.57
N GLY A 374 10.53 -8.05 9.22
CA GLY A 374 10.31 -9.46 8.93
C GLY A 374 8.91 -10.03 9.15
N PRO A 375 8.08 -9.52 10.09
CA PRO A 375 6.72 -10.01 10.29
C PRO A 375 5.83 -9.84 9.06
N ILE A 376 4.72 -10.58 9.04
CA ILE A 376 3.64 -10.47 8.05
C ILE A 376 2.66 -9.39 8.50
N TRP A 377 2.41 -8.43 7.62
CA TRP A 377 1.44 -7.35 7.83
C TRP A 377 0.27 -7.50 6.85
N MET A 378 -0.94 -7.64 7.40
CA MET A 378 -2.17 -7.83 6.64
C MET A 378 -2.43 -6.75 5.57
N PRO A 379 -2.30 -5.43 5.84
CA PRO A 379 -2.64 -4.41 4.84
C PRO A 379 -1.74 -4.48 3.60
N MET A 380 -0.45 -4.77 3.78
CA MET A 380 0.51 -4.85 2.69
C MET A 380 0.29 -6.09 1.82
N ASN A 381 0.03 -7.23 2.46
CA ASN A 381 -0.33 -8.46 1.75
C ASN A 381 -1.65 -8.30 0.97
N TYR A 382 -2.65 -7.65 1.59
CA TYR A 382 -3.93 -7.37 0.94
C TYR A 382 -3.76 -6.53 -0.33
N LEU A 383 -2.96 -5.46 -0.26
CA LEU A 383 -2.72 -4.60 -1.42
C LEU A 383 -1.92 -5.32 -2.52
N LEU A 384 -0.95 -6.16 -2.14
CA LEU A 384 -0.21 -6.98 -3.10
C LEU A 384 -1.13 -7.97 -3.83
N ILE A 385 -2.06 -8.61 -3.13
CA ILE A 385 -3.09 -9.46 -3.74
C ILE A 385 -3.92 -8.65 -4.75
N GLU A 386 -4.40 -7.44 -4.39
CA GLU A 386 -5.10 -6.57 -5.35
C GLU A 386 -4.25 -6.20 -6.57
N ALA A 387 -2.95 -5.96 -6.37
CA ALA A 387 -2.04 -5.63 -7.46
C ALA A 387 -1.84 -6.82 -8.41
N LEU A 388 -1.63 -8.03 -7.88
CA LEU A 388 -1.47 -9.26 -8.67
C LEU A 388 -2.72 -9.57 -9.50
N GLU A 389 -3.91 -9.41 -8.94
CA GLU A 389 -5.18 -9.56 -9.67
C GLU A 389 -5.30 -8.52 -10.79
N ARG A 390 -4.88 -7.26 -10.57
CA ARG A 390 -4.86 -6.24 -11.62
C ARG A 390 -3.87 -6.58 -12.72
N TYR A 391 -2.66 -7.02 -12.39
CA TYR A 391 -1.71 -7.47 -13.40
C TYR A 391 -2.24 -8.69 -14.17
N HIS A 392 -2.93 -9.62 -13.51
CA HIS A 392 -3.62 -10.73 -14.20
C HIS A 392 -4.74 -10.22 -15.11
N HIS A 393 -5.55 -9.23 -14.68
CA HIS A 393 -6.56 -8.64 -15.57
C HIS A 393 -5.94 -8.07 -16.85
N TYR A 394 -4.72 -7.54 -16.79
CA TYR A 394 -4.00 -7.07 -17.98
C TYR A 394 -3.32 -8.19 -18.78
N TRP A 395 -2.56 -9.07 -18.13
CA TRP A 395 -1.70 -10.08 -18.76
C TRP A 395 -2.38 -11.45 -18.98
N GLY A 396 -3.49 -11.71 -18.33
CA GLY A 396 -4.21 -12.98 -18.38
C GLY A 396 -3.33 -14.16 -17.95
N ASP A 397 -3.64 -15.32 -18.51
CA ASP A 397 -2.95 -16.57 -18.16
C ASP A 397 -1.57 -16.71 -18.83
N ASP A 398 -1.23 -15.82 -19.78
CA ASP A 398 0.02 -15.86 -20.55
C ASP A 398 1.25 -15.44 -19.73
N PHE A 399 1.05 -14.65 -18.66
CA PHE A 399 2.14 -14.25 -17.79
C PHE A 399 2.20 -15.16 -16.57
N GLN A 400 3.14 -16.09 -16.64
CA GLN A 400 3.41 -17.08 -15.60
C GLN A 400 4.81 -16.89 -15.05
N VAL A 401 4.95 -17.13 -13.76
CA VAL A 401 6.23 -17.16 -13.04
C VAL A 401 6.27 -18.39 -12.14
N GLU A 402 7.46 -18.79 -11.69
CA GLU A 402 7.58 -19.92 -10.77
C GLU A 402 7.00 -19.58 -9.40
N PHE A 403 6.22 -20.51 -8.84
CA PHE A 403 5.69 -20.42 -7.49
C PHE A 403 5.75 -21.78 -6.78
N PRO A 404 6.49 -21.90 -5.66
CA PRO A 404 7.52 -20.95 -5.19
C PRO A 404 8.65 -20.77 -6.21
N THR A 405 9.42 -19.69 -6.10
CA THR A 405 10.62 -19.48 -6.94
C THR A 405 11.57 -20.68 -6.81
N GLY A 406 12.04 -21.21 -7.94
CA GLY A 406 12.95 -22.36 -7.98
C GLY A 406 12.25 -23.73 -7.92
N SER A 407 10.91 -23.77 -7.89
CA SER A 407 10.14 -25.02 -7.87
C SER A 407 9.91 -25.64 -9.25
N GLY A 408 10.09 -24.85 -10.33
CA GLY A 408 9.67 -25.25 -11.69
C GLY A 408 8.15 -25.28 -11.91
N ASN A 409 7.33 -25.01 -10.90
CA ASN A 409 5.87 -24.92 -11.02
C ASN A 409 5.47 -23.52 -11.46
N LEU A 410 4.96 -23.39 -12.70
CA LEU A 410 4.53 -22.10 -13.26
C LEU A 410 3.07 -21.80 -12.89
N MET A 411 2.83 -20.63 -12.32
CA MET A 411 1.49 -20.14 -11.98
C MET A 411 1.27 -18.76 -12.58
N ASN A 412 0.04 -18.47 -13.03
CA ASN A 412 -0.35 -17.12 -13.40
C ASN A 412 -0.55 -16.24 -12.16
N LEU A 413 -0.58 -14.92 -12.34
CA LEU A 413 -0.64 -13.99 -11.21
C LEU A 413 -1.92 -14.08 -10.37
N ASN A 414 -3.05 -14.52 -10.95
CA ASN A 414 -4.29 -14.73 -10.18
C ASN A 414 -4.19 -15.97 -9.29
N GLN A 415 -3.60 -17.05 -9.80
CA GLN A 415 -3.34 -18.25 -8.99
C GLN A 415 -2.38 -17.95 -7.83
N ILE A 416 -1.35 -17.14 -8.08
CA ILE A 416 -0.41 -16.67 -7.05
C ILE A 416 -1.14 -15.82 -6.00
N ALA A 417 -2.02 -14.90 -6.42
CA ALA A 417 -2.83 -14.10 -5.51
C ALA A 417 -3.70 -14.98 -4.58
N HIS A 418 -4.32 -16.04 -5.12
CA HIS A 418 -5.11 -17.00 -4.33
C HIS A 418 -4.25 -17.84 -3.38
N GLU A 419 -3.03 -18.21 -3.77
CA GLU A 419 -2.11 -18.95 -2.90
C GLU A 419 -1.58 -18.09 -1.74
N ILE A 420 -1.27 -16.81 -1.98
CA ILE A 420 -0.95 -15.87 -0.90
C ILE A 420 -2.18 -15.69 0.02
N ALA A 421 -3.39 -15.53 -0.54
CA ALA A 421 -4.61 -15.46 0.24
C ALA A 421 -4.82 -16.72 1.11
N ARG A 422 -4.58 -17.91 0.56
CA ARG A 422 -4.66 -19.19 1.29
C ARG A 422 -3.70 -19.22 2.48
N ARG A 423 -2.43 -18.82 2.28
CA ARG A 423 -1.42 -18.71 3.36
C ARG A 423 -1.85 -17.76 4.46
N LEU A 424 -2.44 -16.62 4.12
CA LEU A 424 -2.99 -15.67 5.10
C LEU A 424 -4.19 -16.25 5.85
N THR A 425 -5.12 -16.95 5.17
CA THR A 425 -6.27 -17.55 5.85
C THR A 425 -5.86 -18.65 6.84
N HIS A 426 -4.79 -19.38 6.54
CA HIS A 426 -4.26 -20.42 7.43
C HIS A 426 -3.87 -19.87 8.81
N LEU A 427 -3.52 -18.59 8.94
CA LEU A 427 -3.27 -17.95 10.23
C LEU A 427 -4.44 -18.08 11.21
N PHE A 428 -5.68 -18.11 10.72
CA PHE A 428 -6.92 -17.99 11.50
C PHE A 428 -7.79 -19.25 11.49
N LEU A 429 -7.46 -20.24 10.65
CA LEU A 429 -8.22 -21.48 10.55
C LEU A 429 -7.62 -22.55 11.47
N PRO A 430 -8.45 -23.33 12.17
CA PRO A 430 -7.96 -24.43 12.98
C PRO A 430 -7.34 -25.52 12.10
N ASP A 431 -6.20 -26.05 12.53
CA ASP A 431 -5.58 -27.23 11.97
C ASP A 431 -6.28 -28.53 12.44
N ALA A 432 -5.71 -29.68 12.09
CA ALA A 432 -6.23 -31.00 12.50
C ALA A 432 -6.24 -31.22 14.02
N HIS A 433 -5.49 -30.43 14.78
CA HIS A 433 -5.42 -30.46 16.25
C HIS A 433 -6.24 -29.33 16.89
N GLY A 434 -6.98 -28.54 16.10
CA GLY A 434 -7.77 -27.39 16.56
C GLY A 434 -6.97 -26.11 16.79
N GLY A 435 -5.65 -26.14 16.59
CA GLY A 435 -4.76 -25.01 16.80
C GLY A 435 -4.82 -24.01 15.65
N ARG A 436 -4.59 -22.73 15.94
CA ARG A 436 -4.43 -21.68 14.93
C ARG A 436 -3.04 -21.06 15.08
N PRO A 437 -2.31 -20.82 13.97
CA PRO A 437 -1.02 -20.13 14.04
C PRO A 437 -1.10 -18.82 14.81
N CYS A 438 -2.15 -18.00 14.62
CA CYS A 438 -2.29 -16.71 15.30
C CYS A 438 -2.27 -16.81 16.84
N ASN A 439 -2.69 -17.94 17.42
CA ASN A 439 -2.72 -18.15 18.86
C ASN A 439 -1.39 -18.66 19.44
N GLY A 440 -0.36 -18.87 18.61
CA GLY A 440 1.00 -19.17 19.06
C GLY A 440 1.17 -20.48 19.82
N GLY A 441 0.26 -21.45 19.64
CA GLY A 441 0.31 -22.74 20.31
C GLY A 441 -0.27 -22.78 21.73
N ASP A 442 -1.00 -21.74 22.16
CA ASP A 442 -1.68 -21.74 23.46
C ASP A 442 -2.81 -22.81 23.49
N PRO A 443 -2.72 -23.83 24.36
CA PRO A 443 -3.66 -24.96 24.36
C PRO A 443 -5.10 -24.57 24.71
N ARG A 444 -5.31 -23.41 25.36
CA ARG A 444 -6.67 -22.91 25.66
C ARG A 444 -7.43 -22.65 24.37
N TYR A 445 -6.79 -22.01 23.40
CA TYR A 445 -7.42 -21.67 22.12
C TYR A 445 -7.51 -22.86 21.13
N ALA A 446 -7.03 -24.04 21.51
CA ALA A 446 -7.17 -25.26 20.71
C ALA A 446 -8.20 -26.24 21.32
N GLY A 447 -8.14 -26.46 22.64
CA GLY A 447 -8.91 -27.50 23.31
C GLY A 447 -10.03 -27.04 24.25
N ASP A 448 -9.95 -25.82 24.81
CA ASP A 448 -10.92 -25.35 25.80
C ASP A 448 -12.25 -24.94 25.13
N PRO A 449 -13.40 -25.52 25.49
CA PRO A 449 -14.70 -25.21 24.89
C PRO A 449 -15.12 -23.73 24.96
N HIS A 450 -14.57 -22.96 25.90
CA HIS A 450 -14.87 -21.53 26.07
C HIS A 450 -13.93 -20.62 25.29
N TRP A 451 -12.77 -21.11 24.85
CA TRP A 451 -11.73 -20.31 24.19
C TRP A 451 -11.45 -20.70 22.75
N LYS A 452 -11.68 -21.96 22.37
CA LYS A 452 -11.32 -22.49 21.04
C LYS A 452 -11.96 -21.75 19.86
N ASP A 453 -13.08 -21.06 20.10
CA ASP A 453 -13.81 -20.30 19.07
C ASP A 453 -13.55 -18.78 19.16
N LEU A 454 -12.75 -18.33 20.14
CA LEU A 454 -12.30 -16.94 20.23
C LEU A 454 -11.10 -16.75 19.30
N VAL A 455 -11.30 -15.99 18.23
CA VAL A 455 -10.25 -15.65 17.26
C VAL A 455 -9.74 -14.24 17.53
N LEU A 456 -8.47 -14.12 17.89
CA LEU A 456 -7.81 -12.83 18.09
C LEU A 456 -7.33 -12.22 16.78
N PHE A 457 -7.32 -10.89 16.73
CA PHE A 457 -6.86 -10.10 15.59
C PHE A 457 -5.64 -9.33 16.04
N HIS A 458 -4.47 -9.80 15.60
CA HIS A 458 -3.20 -9.20 15.98
C HIS A 458 -2.77 -8.12 15.01
N GLU A 459 -1.91 -7.21 15.47
CA GLU A 459 -1.32 -6.14 14.68
C GLU A 459 -0.52 -6.67 13.49
N HIS A 460 0.33 -7.65 13.76
CA HIS A 460 1.14 -8.37 12.77
C HIS A 460 1.39 -9.82 13.21
N PHE A 461 1.97 -10.63 12.33
CA PHE A 461 2.19 -12.06 12.57
C PHE A 461 3.65 -12.44 12.37
N CYS A 462 4.16 -13.36 13.18
CA CYS A 462 5.51 -13.85 13.06
C CYS A 462 5.76 -14.43 11.66
N GLY A 463 6.82 -13.98 10.98
CA GLY A 463 7.16 -14.41 9.62
C GLY A 463 7.50 -15.89 9.49
N GLU A 464 7.87 -16.57 10.58
CA GLU A 464 8.22 -17.99 10.57
C GLU A 464 7.14 -18.90 11.17
N SER A 465 6.49 -18.49 12.27
CA SER A 465 5.53 -19.32 13.00
C SER A 465 4.07 -18.93 12.82
N GLY A 466 3.79 -17.74 12.26
CA GLY A 466 2.42 -17.21 12.14
C GLY A 466 1.79 -16.78 13.46
N ARG A 467 2.52 -16.84 14.59
CA ARG A 467 2.04 -16.34 15.88
C ARG A 467 1.64 -14.88 15.78
N GLY A 468 0.47 -14.53 16.31
CA GLY A 468 0.01 -13.15 16.42
C GLY A 468 0.85 -12.35 17.42
N LEU A 469 1.18 -11.12 17.05
CA LEU A 469 2.08 -10.22 17.78
C LEU A 469 1.51 -8.79 17.79
N GLY A 470 2.03 -7.95 18.67
CA GLY A 470 1.48 -6.61 18.92
C GLY A 470 0.05 -6.67 19.48
N ALA A 471 -0.71 -5.60 19.27
CA ALA A 471 -2.04 -5.44 19.83
C ALA A 471 -3.00 -6.58 19.42
N PRO A 472 -3.61 -7.33 20.38
CA PRO A 472 -4.38 -8.56 20.09
C PRO A 472 -5.87 -8.34 19.76
N HIS A 473 -6.36 -7.11 19.84
CA HIS A 473 -7.72 -6.72 19.47
C HIS A 473 -7.73 -5.75 18.28
N GLN A 474 -6.74 -5.90 17.40
CA GLN A 474 -6.59 -5.11 16.21
C GLN A 474 -7.54 -5.56 15.09
N THR A 475 -8.84 -5.59 15.40
CA THR A 475 -9.93 -5.68 14.40
C THR A 475 -10.04 -4.41 13.55
N GLY A 476 -8.97 -3.62 13.48
CA GLY A 476 -8.70 -2.61 12.48
C GLY A 476 -8.31 -3.22 11.15
N TRP A 477 -7.06 -3.03 10.69
CA TRP A 477 -6.66 -3.54 9.36
C TRP A 477 -6.65 -5.06 9.26
N THR A 478 -6.52 -5.81 10.37
CA THR A 478 -6.47 -7.28 10.28
C THR A 478 -7.81 -7.86 9.87
N ALA A 479 -8.92 -7.10 10.00
CA ALA A 479 -10.22 -7.44 9.46
C ALA A 479 -10.26 -7.56 7.92
N LEU A 480 -9.23 -7.08 7.21
CA LEU A 480 -9.06 -7.32 5.76
C LEU A 480 -9.00 -8.81 5.42
N ILE A 481 -8.65 -9.68 6.37
CA ILE A 481 -8.63 -11.14 6.16
C ILE A 481 -9.98 -11.69 5.68
N THR A 482 -11.08 -11.01 6.02
CA THR A 482 -12.43 -11.39 5.57
C THR A 482 -12.52 -11.54 4.06
N ARG A 483 -11.79 -10.74 3.28
CA ARG A 483 -11.74 -10.89 1.82
C ARG A 483 -11.03 -12.19 1.42
N CYS A 484 -9.86 -12.47 1.99
CA CYS A 484 -9.09 -13.68 1.69
C CYS A 484 -9.88 -14.95 2.06
N LEU A 485 -10.60 -14.94 3.19
CA LEU A 485 -11.49 -16.04 3.57
C LEU A 485 -12.60 -16.27 2.54
N ASN A 486 -13.20 -15.21 2.01
CA ASN A 486 -14.21 -15.32 0.96
C ASN A 486 -13.64 -15.83 -0.37
N MET A 487 -12.41 -15.41 -0.73
CA MET A 487 -11.72 -15.94 -1.91
C MET A 487 -11.52 -17.45 -1.80
N VAL A 488 -10.92 -17.90 -0.69
CA VAL A 488 -10.67 -19.34 -0.46
C VAL A 488 -11.95 -20.16 -0.35
N ALA A 489 -13.02 -19.59 0.20
CA ALA A 489 -14.33 -20.27 0.24
C ALA A 489 -14.89 -20.50 -1.17
N ARG A 490 -14.82 -19.50 -2.06
CA ARG A 490 -15.27 -19.63 -3.46
C ARG A 490 -14.44 -20.65 -4.23
N ASP A 491 -13.12 -20.64 -4.07
CA ASP A 491 -12.25 -21.64 -4.70
C ASP A 491 -12.68 -23.08 -4.35
N ARG A 492 -13.14 -23.31 -3.12
CA ARG A 492 -13.61 -24.63 -2.66
C ARG A 492 -14.97 -25.00 -3.24
N GLU A 493 -15.86 -24.04 -3.43
CA GLU A 493 -17.18 -24.26 -4.04
C GLU A 493 -17.07 -24.53 -5.54
N GLU A 494 -16.11 -23.90 -6.21
CA GLU A 494 -15.84 -24.04 -7.65
C GLU A 494 -14.94 -25.24 -7.98
N ALA A 495 -14.24 -25.80 -6.99
CA ALA A 495 -13.46 -27.02 -7.18
C ALA A 495 -14.38 -28.20 -7.52
N PRO A 496 -14.14 -28.93 -8.63
CA PRO A 496 -14.93 -30.11 -8.95
C PRO A 496 -14.85 -31.10 -7.78
N SER A 497 -16.01 -31.62 -7.38
CA SER A 497 -16.12 -32.63 -6.32
C SER A 497 -15.16 -33.77 -6.70
N GLN A 498 -14.10 -33.98 -5.91
CA GLN A 498 -13.25 -35.15 -6.13
C GLN A 498 -14.11 -36.40 -5.90
N PRO A 499 -14.17 -37.33 -6.85
CA PRO A 499 -14.96 -38.55 -6.73
C PRO A 499 -14.48 -39.48 -5.61
#